data_AF-A0AAN3DAZ6-F1
#
_entry.id   AF-A0AAN3DAZ6-F1
#
_cell.length_a   1.000
_cell.length_b   1.000
_cell.length_c   1.000
_cell.angle_alpha   90.00
_cell.angle_beta   90.00
_cell.angle_gamma   90.00
#
_symmetry.space_group_name_H-M   'P 1'
#
loop_
_entity.id
_entity.type
_entity.pdbx_description
1 polymer ?
#
loop_
_entity_poly.entity_id
_entity_poly.type
_entity_poly.pdbx_seq_one_letter_code
_entity_poly.pdbx_strand_id
1 'polypeptide(L)'
;MIITKSLETEWLFLVFETESSCSVLNKLTLLKFEIHMEELKKKYTPYTESERMSYIREYLSTSETKYQFAKRTGICRRLLILWLEKYHINDKVMNTEQPSLSKASDESLNELEKELAALRAENRKLQRALQEESLRHEACEELINLAESTYHIKVRKNSDAK
;
A
#
# COMPACT_ATOMS: atom_id res chain seq x y z
N MET A 1 7.60 -4.23 40.64
CA MET A 1 8.60 -3.14 40.59
C MET A 1 8.57 -2.48 39.21
N ILE A 2 7.64 -1.56 38.97
CA ILE A 2 7.78 -0.48 37.97
C ILE A 2 7.01 0.72 38.54
N ILE A 3 7.51 1.25 39.65
CA ILE A 3 7.22 2.61 40.09
C ILE A 3 8.42 3.40 39.58
N THR A 4 8.30 4.13 38.46
CA THR A 4 9.17 5.29 38.13
C THR A 4 8.74 6.11 36.91
N LYS A 5 7.83 5.66 36.03
CA LYS A 5 7.52 6.46 34.81
C LYS A 5 6.55 7.64 35.00
N SER A 6 6.09 7.91 36.22
CA SER A 6 5.08 8.95 36.47
C SER A 6 5.64 10.36 36.68
N LEU A 7 6.95 10.54 36.86
CA LEU A 7 7.55 11.85 37.20
C LEU A 7 8.25 12.55 36.03
N GLU A 8 8.48 11.87 34.91
CA GLU A 8 9.17 12.48 33.74
C GLU A 8 8.24 13.29 32.84
N THR A 9 6.92 13.09 32.93
CA THR A 9 5.94 13.86 32.15
C THR A 9 5.63 15.23 32.74
N GLU A 10 5.91 15.46 34.02
CA GLU A 10 5.68 16.77 34.67
C GLU A 10 6.79 17.79 34.34
N TRP A 11 8.01 17.35 34.05
CA TRP A 11 9.13 18.22 33.70
C TRP A 11 8.98 18.88 32.32
N LEU A 12 8.24 18.26 31.39
CA LEU A 12 7.99 18.85 30.07
C LEU A 12 6.91 19.95 30.09
N PHE A 13 6.17 20.11 31.19
CA PHE A 13 5.15 21.15 31.33
C PHE A 13 5.68 22.45 31.98
N LEU A 14 6.88 22.45 32.55
CA LEU A 14 7.42 23.55 33.36
C LEU A 14 8.50 24.42 32.69
N VAL A 15 8.88 24.19 31.43
CA VAL A 15 9.96 24.96 30.76
C VAL A 15 9.42 26.13 29.90
N PHE A 16 8.18 26.57 30.13
CA PHE A 16 7.61 27.73 29.44
C PHE A 16 7.16 28.80 30.42
N GLU A 17 8.10 29.40 31.17
CA GLU A 17 8.04 30.81 31.58
C GLU A 17 9.27 31.16 32.43
N THR A 18 10.07 32.12 31.93
CA THR A 18 10.42 33.39 32.61
C THR A 18 11.73 33.96 32.07
N GLU A 19 11.63 35.13 31.44
CA GLU A 19 12.74 36.05 31.23
C GLU A 19 13.21 36.59 32.59
N SER A 20 14.51 36.54 32.88
CA SER A 20 15.14 37.58 33.72
C SER A 20 16.66 37.56 33.58
N SER A 21 17.17 38.71 33.16
CA SER A 21 18.56 39.12 33.02
C SER A 21 19.43 38.82 34.24
N CYS A 22 20.60 38.20 34.05
CA CYS A 22 21.70 38.34 35.02
C CYS A 22 23.07 38.33 34.32
N SER A 23 23.69 39.50 34.30
CA SER A 23 24.94 39.83 33.63
C SER A 23 26.15 39.67 34.56
N VAL A 24 26.65 38.45 34.80
CA VAL A 24 27.96 38.28 35.49
C VAL A 24 28.79 37.07 34.99
N LEU A 25 28.25 36.11 34.25
CA LEU A 25 28.99 34.91 33.84
C LEU A 25 29.59 35.03 32.43
N ASN A 26 30.32 36.11 32.12
CA ASN A 26 30.88 36.33 30.78
C ASN A 26 32.42 36.39 30.70
N LYS A 27 33.16 35.85 31.68
CA LYS A 27 34.64 35.83 31.59
C LYS A 27 35.33 34.52 32.01
N LEU A 28 34.61 33.54 32.56
CA LEU A 28 35.14 32.20 32.86
C LEU A 28 34.62 31.11 31.91
N THR A 29 33.68 31.44 31.03
CA THR A 29 32.93 30.50 30.18
C THR A 29 33.52 30.33 28.78
N LEU A 30 34.39 31.23 28.33
CA LEU A 30 34.91 31.22 26.95
C LEU A 30 36.26 30.50 26.78
N LEU A 31 36.97 30.15 27.85
CA LEU A 31 38.30 29.51 27.77
C LEU A 31 38.31 28.03 28.18
N LYS A 32 37.13 27.43 28.42
CA LYS A 32 37.03 26.01 28.83
C LYS A 32 35.99 25.17 28.06
N PHE A 33 35.34 25.72 27.04
CA PHE A 33 34.45 24.94 26.16
C PHE A 33 34.85 25.02 24.69
N GLU A 34 36.15 25.17 24.44
CA GLU A 34 36.81 24.60 23.26
C GLU A 34 37.12 23.10 23.52
N ILE A 35 36.22 22.44 24.25
CA ILE A 35 36.09 20.99 24.21
C ILE A 35 35.42 20.74 22.87
N HIS A 36 36.20 20.24 21.94
CA HIS A 36 35.82 19.63 20.69
C HIS A 36 34.34 19.19 20.71
N MET A 37 33.47 19.98 20.07
CA MET A 37 32.07 19.66 19.76
C MET A 37 32.02 18.52 18.71
N GLU A 38 32.80 17.47 18.92
CA GLU A 38 32.57 16.11 18.41
C GLU A 38 31.76 15.29 19.42
N GLU A 39 31.05 15.96 20.33
CA GLU A 39 29.94 15.35 21.05
C GLU A 39 28.85 14.97 20.06
N LEU A 40 28.87 13.69 19.68
CA LEU A 40 27.69 12.84 19.74
C LEU A 40 26.41 13.54 19.26
N LYS A 41 26.37 13.95 17.99
CA LYS A 41 25.09 14.02 17.25
C LYS A 41 24.55 12.60 17.06
N LYS A 42 24.36 11.85 18.15
CA LYS A 42 23.40 10.74 18.16
C LYS A 42 22.08 11.43 17.87
N LYS A 43 21.58 11.29 16.64
CA LYS A 43 20.22 11.67 16.28
C LYS A 43 19.33 11.16 17.41
N TYR A 44 18.65 12.05 18.14
CA TYR A 44 17.74 11.64 19.19
C TYR A 44 16.68 10.73 18.55
N THR A 45 16.86 9.42 18.74
CA THR A 45 15.87 8.42 18.39
C THR A 45 15.53 7.70 19.69
N PRO A 46 14.34 7.93 20.28
CA PRO A 46 14.01 7.43 21.62
C PRO A 46 13.92 5.89 21.72
N TYR A 47 14.02 5.16 20.60
CA TYR A 47 13.97 3.70 20.56
C TYR A 47 15.12 3.14 19.73
N THR A 48 15.80 2.13 20.27
CA THR A 48 16.80 1.30 19.59
C THR A 48 16.14 0.37 18.56
N GLU A 49 16.90 -0.13 17.59
CA GLU A 49 16.36 -1.03 16.56
C GLU A 49 15.79 -2.33 17.12
N SER A 50 16.43 -2.90 18.15
CA SER A 50 15.95 -4.09 18.84
C SER A 50 14.61 -3.85 19.54
N GLU A 51 14.43 -2.69 20.20
CA GLU A 51 13.16 -2.30 20.81
C GLU A 51 12.06 -2.14 19.75
N ARG A 52 12.35 -1.45 18.64
CA ARG A 52 11.40 -1.29 17.52
C ARG A 52 10.92 -2.65 17.03
N MET A 53 11.87 -3.56 16.78
CA MET A 53 11.54 -4.89 16.28
C MET A 53 10.78 -5.72 17.31
N SER A 54 11.07 -5.55 18.60
CA SER A 54 10.31 -6.18 19.69
C SER A 54 8.85 -5.75 19.67
N TYR A 55 8.60 -4.44 19.60
CA TYR A 55 7.23 -3.91 19.57
C TYR A 55 6.47 -4.30 18.31
N ILE A 56 7.12 -4.33 17.14
CA ILE A 56 6.49 -4.79 15.90
C ILE A 56 6.08 -6.25 16.02
N ARG A 57 6.97 -7.13 16.51
CA ARG A 57 6.64 -8.55 16.68
C ARG A 57 5.50 -8.78 17.67
N GLU A 58 5.51 -8.07 18.80
CA GLU A 58 4.43 -8.15 19.78
C GLU A 58 3.10 -7.61 19.22
N TYR A 59 3.15 -6.53 18.46
CA TYR A 59 1.95 -6.01 17.79
C TYR A 59 1.39 -7.04 16.80
N LEU A 60 2.24 -7.68 15.99
CA LEU A 60 1.79 -8.67 15.01
C LEU A 60 1.33 -9.99 15.64
N SER A 61 1.78 -10.33 16.85
CA SER A 61 1.35 -11.55 17.55
C SER A 61 0.00 -11.41 18.25
N THR A 62 -0.50 -10.18 18.43
CA THR A 62 -1.81 -9.90 19.06
C THR A 62 -2.89 -9.63 18.02
N SER A 63 -4.16 -9.72 18.41
CA SER A 63 -5.30 -9.27 17.58
C SER A 63 -5.67 -7.79 17.79
N GLU A 64 -4.87 -7.04 18.55
CA GLU A 64 -5.17 -5.64 18.90
C GLU A 64 -5.07 -4.70 17.69
N THR A 65 -5.98 -3.74 17.59
CA THR A 65 -5.79 -2.62 16.64
C THR A 65 -4.55 -1.80 17.01
N LYS A 66 -3.98 -1.05 16.06
CA LYS A 66 -2.85 -0.13 16.34
C LYS A 66 -3.15 0.85 17.48
N TYR A 67 -4.41 1.26 17.61
CA TYR A 67 -4.84 2.16 18.70
C TYR A 67 -4.82 1.45 20.06
N GLN A 68 -5.38 0.24 20.16
CA GLN A 68 -5.38 -0.54 21.40
C GLN A 68 -3.95 -0.87 21.84
N PHE A 69 -3.10 -1.31 20.89
CA PHE A 69 -1.70 -1.59 21.16
C PHE A 69 -0.95 -0.34 21.64
N ALA A 70 -1.14 0.81 20.98
CA ALA A 70 -0.55 2.09 21.38
C ALA A 70 -0.99 2.51 22.79
N LYS A 71 -2.28 2.37 23.11
CA LYS A 71 -2.83 2.69 24.43
C LYS A 71 -2.24 1.79 25.52
N ARG A 72 -2.05 0.50 25.24
CA ARG A 72 -1.50 -0.48 26.20
C ARG A 72 0.00 -0.32 26.43
N THR A 73 0.77 -0.09 25.36
CA THR A 73 2.24 -0.04 25.41
C THR A 73 2.79 1.36 25.68
N GLY A 74 1.95 2.40 25.54
CA GLY A 74 2.37 3.80 25.66
C GLY A 74 3.14 4.33 24.45
N ILE A 75 3.27 3.54 23.38
CA ILE A 75 3.92 3.97 22.14
C ILE A 75 2.93 4.76 21.28
N CYS A 76 3.39 5.87 20.71
CA CYS A 76 2.61 6.63 19.74
C CYS A 76 2.19 5.77 18.55
N ARG A 77 0.88 5.71 18.26
CA ARG A 77 0.33 4.97 17.11
C ARG A 77 1.03 5.30 15.79
N ARG A 78 1.40 6.58 15.58
CA ARG A 78 2.11 7.04 14.38
C ARG A 78 3.50 6.41 14.26
N LEU A 79 4.16 6.16 15.37
CA LEU A 79 5.50 5.60 15.39
C LEU A 79 5.50 4.13 14.95
N LEU A 80 4.50 3.36 15.40
CA LEU A 80 4.28 1.99 14.94
C LEU A 80 4.04 1.93 13.41
N ILE A 81 3.22 2.85 12.88
CA ILE A 81 2.98 2.95 11.42
C ILE A 81 4.28 3.22 10.66
N LEU A 82 5.06 4.21 11.11
CA LEU A 82 6.34 4.56 10.49
C LEU A 82 7.34 3.39 10.51
N TRP A 83 7.34 2.57 11.57
CA TRP A 83 8.21 1.40 11.62
C TRP A 83 7.76 0.31 10.67
N LEU A 84 6.46 0.00 10.59
CA LEU A 84 5.93 -0.96 9.63
C LEU A 84 6.28 -0.56 8.19
N GLU A 85 6.10 0.72 7.84
CA GLU A 85 6.48 1.27 6.53
C GLU A 85 7.99 1.18 6.30
N LYS A 86 8.81 1.63 7.27
CA LYS A 86 10.28 1.63 7.16
C LYS A 86 10.85 0.23 6.93
N TYR A 87 10.28 -0.78 7.59
CA TYR A 87 10.74 -2.17 7.48
C TYR A 87 9.97 -2.96 6.41
N HIS A 88 9.08 -2.31 5.65
CA HIS A 88 8.23 -2.93 4.63
C HIS A 88 7.45 -4.15 5.14
N ILE A 89 6.98 -4.06 6.39
CA ILE A 89 6.23 -5.11 7.05
C ILE A 89 4.75 -4.86 6.82
N ASN A 90 4.09 -5.83 6.18
CA ASN A 90 2.65 -5.77 5.99
C ASN A 90 1.94 -5.82 7.34
N ASP A 91 0.99 -4.92 7.51
CA ASP A 91 0.13 -4.94 8.69
C ASP A 91 -0.79 -6.16 8.67
N LYS A 92 -1.22 -6.59 9.86
CA LYS A 92 -2.26 -7.60 9.98
C LYS A 92 -3.55 -7.02 9.40
N VAL A 93 -4.17 -7.77 8.48
CA VAL A 93 -5.44 -7.39 7.85
C VAL A 93 -6.51 -7.39 8.93
N MET A 94 -6.67 -6.25 9.59
CA MET A 94 -7.79 -5.98 10.46
C MET A 94 -8.86 -5.39 9.57
N ASN A 95 -9.90 -6.18 9.29
CA ASN A 95 -11.15 -5.69 8.71
C ASN A 95 -11.80 -4.74 9.71
N THR A 96 -11.18 -3.57 9.89
CA THR A 96 -11.76 -2.47 10.62
C THR A 96 -12.59 -1.79 9.56
N GLU A 97 -13.86 -2.17 9.48
CA GLU A 97 -14.87 -1.40 8.76
C GLU A 97 -14.75 0.03 9.27
N GLN A 98 -14.02 0.88 8.55
CA GLN A 98 -13.96 2.30 8.84
C GLN A 98 -15.28 2.89 8.32
N PRO A 99 -16.16 3.42 9.19
CA PRO A 99 -17.32 4.14 8.74
C PRO A 99 -16.88 5.56 8.43
N SER A 100 -16.40 5.82 7.20
CA SER A 100 -16.50 7.11 6.48
C SER A 100 -15.48 7.26 5.34
N LEU A 101 -15.53 6.42 4.30
CA LEU A 101 -15.09 6.77 2.93
C LEU A 101 -15.95 6.08 1.84
N SER A 102 -17.04 5.41 2.24
CA SER A 102 -17.71 4.39 1.41
C SER A 102 -18.50 4.94 0.21
N LYS A 103 -19.02 6.16 0.24
CA LYS A 103 -19.93 6.60 -0.85
C LYS A 103 -19.25 6.83 -2.20
N ALA A 104 -17.98 7.25 -2.22
CA ALA A 104 -17.26 7.44 -3.48
C ALA A 104 -16.61 6.14 -3.98
N SER A 105 -16.20 5.26 -3.07
CA SER A 105 -15.63 3.95 -3.41
C SER A 105 -16.69 2.98 -3.91
N ASP A 106 -17.89 2.99 -3.32
CA ASP A 106 -18.96 2.05 -3.68
C ASP A 106 -19.53 2.38 -5.07
N GLU A 107 -19.63 3.68 -5.42
CA GLU A 107 -20.04 4.11 -6.76
C GLU A 107 -18.99 3.71 -7.82
N SER A 108 -17.70 3.91 -7.52
CA SER A 108 -16.61 3.51 -8.41
C SER A 108 -16.54 1.99 -8.59
N LEU A 109 -16.80 1.21 -7.54
CA LEU A 109 -16.88 -0.26 -7.64
C LEU A 109 -18.07 -0.70 -8.48
N ASN A 110 -19.24 -0.10 -8.29
CA ASN A 110 -20.43 -0.42 -9.08
C ASN A 110 -20.24 -0.07 -10.57
N GLU A 111 -19.56 1.05 -10.87
CA GLU A 111 -19.22 1.43 -12.24
C GLU A 111 -18.24 0.42 -12.89
N LEU A 112 -17.21 0.01 -12.16
CA LEU A 112 -16.27 -1.04 -12.59
C LEU A 112 -16.97 -2.39 -12.82
N GLU A 113 -17.88 -2.79 -11.94
CA GLU A 113 -18.64 -4.03 -12.09
C GLU A 113 -19.55 -4.01 -13.33
N LYS A 114 -20.16 -2.84 -13.60
CA LYS A 114 -20.99 -2.63 -14.79
C LYS A 114 -20.15 -2.67 -16.07
N GLU A 115 -18.98 -2.05 -16.08
CA GLU A 115 -18.05 -2.10 -17.20
C GLU A 115 -17.57 -3.53 -17.45
N LEU A 116 -17.22 -4.27 -16.39
CA LEU A 116 -16.81 -5.67 -16.48
C LEU A 116 -17.94 -6.54 -17.06
N ALA A 117 -19.18 -6.33 -16.64
CA ALA A 117 -20.35 -7.01 -17.18
C ALA A 117 -20.56 -6.70 -18.67
N ALA A 118 -20.40 -5.43 -19.08
CA ALA A 118 -20.50 -5.00 -20.47
C ALA A 118 -19.41 -5.63 -21.34
N LEU A 119 -18.15 -5.59 -20.90
CA LEU A 119 -17.02 -6.21 -21.60
C LEU A 119 -17.20 -7.72 -21.75
N ARG A 120 -17.68 -8.41 -20.71
CA ARG A 120 -18.00 -9.85 -20.79
C ARG A 120 -19.14 -10.13 -21.78
N ALA A 121 -20.15 -9.26 -21.85
CA ALA A 121 -21.24 -9.41 -22.80
C ALA A 121 -20.76 -9.20 -24.25
N GLU A 122 -19.91 -8.20 -24.48
CA GLU A 122 -19.30 -7.94 -25.78
C GLU A 122 -18.39 -9.10 -26.20
N ASN A 123 -17.56 -9.61 -25.29
CA ASN A 123 -16.68 -10.74 -25.59
C ASN A 123 -17.49 -11.98 -26.03
N ARG A 124 -18.60 -12.29 -25.35
CA ARG A 124 -19.52 -13.36 -25.77
C ARG A 124 -20.13 -13.08 -27.15
N LYS A 125 -20.49 -11.83 -27.45
CA LYS A 125 -21.03 -11.45 -28.76
C LYS A 125 -19.99 -11.66 -29.87
N LEU A 126 -18.76 -11.21 -29.64
CA LEU A 126 -17.65 -11.37 -30.58
C LEU A 126 -17.31 -12.85 -30.82
N GLN A 127 -17.30 -13.67 -29.77
CA GLN A 127 -17.08 -15.12 -29.90
C GLN A 127 -18.17 -15.79 -30.75
N ARG A 128 -19.44 -15.40 -30.59
CA ARG A 128 -20.53 -15.91 -31.43
C ARG A 128 -20.38 -15.48 -32.88
N ALA A 129 -20.08 -14.21 -33.14
CA ALA A 129 -19.87 -13.71 -34.50
C ALA A 129 -18.69 -14.43 -35.18
N LEU A 130 -17.61 -14.69 -34.43
CA LEU A 130 -16.46 -15.44 -34.93
C LEU A 130 -16.84 -16.88 -35.29
N GLN A 131 -17.61 -17.56 -34.44
CA GLN A 131 -18.10 -18.92 -34.72
C GLN A 131 -19.03 -18.95 -35.94
N GLU A 132 -19.93 -17.98 -36.06
CA GLU A 132 -20.84 -17.85 -37.20
C GLU A 132 -20.07 -17.64 -38.50
N GLU A 133 -19.09 -16.74 -38.51
CA GLU A 133 -18.23 -16.52 -39.68
C GLU A 133 -17.40 -17.75 -40.03
N SER A 134 -16.86 -18.47 -39.02
CA SER A 134 -16.13 -19.72 -39.24
C SER A 134 -17.01 -20.78 -39.90
N LEU A 135 -18.23 -20.99 -39.39
CA LEU A 135 -19.21 -21.91 -39.95
C LEU A 135 -19.60 -21.53 -41.37
N ARG A 136 -19.78 -20.23 -41.63
CA ARG A 136 -20.13 -19.73 -42.96
C ARG A 136 -19.00 -19.96 -43.95
N HIS A 137 -17.76 -19.72 -43.55
CA HIS A 137 -16.59 -20.01 -44.37
C HIS A 137 -16.46 -21.50 -44.67
N GLU A 138 -16.60 -22.35 -43.65
CA GLU A 138 -16.58 -23.81 -43.81
C GLU A 138 -17.68 -24.29 -44.77
N ALA A 139 -18.90 -23.81 -44.62
CA ALA A 139 -20.00 -24.14 -45.53
C ALA A 139 -19.71 -23.71 -46.97
N CYS A 140 -19.08 -22.54 -47.18
CA CYS A 140 -18.67 -22.10 -48.49
C CYS A 140 -17.58 -23.00 -49.10
N GLU A 141 -16.59 -23.42 -48.32
CA GLU A 141 -15.56 -24.36 -48.80
C GLU A 141 -16.16 -25.72 -49.17
N GLU A 142 -17.12 -26.24 -48.40
CA GLU A 142 -17.81 -27.49 -48.71
C GLU A 142 -18.64 -27.40 -50.00
N LEU A 143 -19.31 -26.26 -50.24
CA LEU A 143 -20.02 -26.03 -51.50
C LEU A 143 -19.07 -25.99 -52.70
N ILE A 144 -17.89 -25.39 -52.53
CA ILE A 144 -16.84 -25.41 -53.56
C ILE A 144 -16.39 -26.86 -53.81
N ASN A 145 -16.05 -27.61 -52.75
CA ASN A 145 -15.62 -29.00 -52.86
C ASN A 145 -16.67 -29.88 -53.58
N LEU A 146 -17.95 -29.70 -53.26
CA LEU A 146 -19.05 -30.41 -53.91
C LEU A 146 -19.15 -30.07 -55.41
N ALA A 147 -19.03 -28.79 -55.76
CA ALA A 147 -19.07 -28.34 -57.15
C ALA A 147 -17.89 -28.88 -57.97
N GLU A 148 -16.66 -28.82 -57.41
CA GLU A 148 -15.45 -29.31 -58.07
C GLU A 148 -15.51 -30.83 -58.26
N SER A 149 -16.01 -31.58 -57.27
CA SER A 149 -16.14 -33.05 -57.34
C SER A 149 -17.26 -33.53 -58.27
N THR A 150 -18.39 -32.80 -58.35
CA THR A 150 -19.56 -33.21 -59.14
C THR A 150 -19.45 -32.80 -60.61
N TYR A 151 -18.98 -31.57 -60.87
CA TYR A 151 -18.99 -30.99 -62.22
C TYR A 151 -17.58 -30.89 -62.83
N HIS A 152 -16.52 -31.19 -62.08
CA HIS A 152 -15.12 -31.15 -62.53
C HIS A 152 -14.69 -29.78 -63.08
N ILE A 153 -15.30 -28.71 -62.58
CA ILE A 153 -14.94 -27.32 -62.89
C ILE A 153 -14.07 -26.81 -61.76
N LYS A 154 -12.98 -26.12 -62.07
CA LYS A 154 -12.08 -25.53 -61.07
C LYS A 154 -12.57 -24.15 -60.65
N VAL A 155 -13.08 -24.02 -59.42
CA VAL A 155 -13.63 -22.76 -58.89
C VAL A 155 -12.56 -21.99 -58.13
N ARG A 156 -11.66 -22.69 -57.42
CA ARG A 156 -10.57 -22.05 -56.67
C ARG A 156 -9.49 -21.49 -57.59
N LYS A 157 -9.06 -20.23 -57.36
CA LYS A 157 -7.90 -19.64 -58.08
C LYS A 157 -6.62 -20.41 -57.73
N ASN A 158 -5.81 -20.72 -58.75
CA ASN A 158 -4.50 -21.31 -58.54
C ASN A 158 -3.59 -20.27 -57.88
N SER A 159 -3.02 -20.59 -56.73
CA SER A 159 -2.02 -19.74 -56.04
C SER A 159 -0.65 -19.71 -56.76
N ASP A 160 -0.46 -20.50 -57.81
CA ASP A 160 0.80 -20.59 -58.59
C ASP A 160 0.88 -19.63 -59.79
N ALA A 161 0.38 -18.40 -59.65
CA ALA A 161 0.74 -17.32 -60.56
C ALA A 161 1.89 -16.52 -59.92
N LYS A 162 3.12 -16.82 -60.37
CA LYS A 162 4.36 -16.16 -59.96
C LYS A 162 4.47 -14.74 -60.53
#